data_AF-A0A345PKB6-F1
#
_entry.id   AF-A0A345PKB6-F1
#
_cell.length_a   1.000
_cell.length_b   1.000
_cell.length_c   1.000
_cell.angle_alpha   90.00
_cell.angle_beta   90.00
_cell.angle_gamma   90.00
#
_symmetry.space_group_name_H-M   'P 1'
#
loop_
_entity.id
_entity.type
_entity.pdbx_description
1 polymer ?
#
loop_
_entity_poly.entity_id
_entity_poly.type
_entity_poly.pdbx_seq_one_letter_code
_entity_poly.pdbx_strand_id
1 'polypeptide(L)'
;MEICYNLFVFINLGCDLMNISIVETKTIPTIKIEYNNKNIILHSKYDPIREVNAWCKNAIAGLSKQQEVIIIGLGAGYHIKQLSELLPEKKITVVEFNDDYYRWFKTSPFYEKVYRCINVIVKQYNSLSSTEQQELFTGISSSNLLIHKSGLDLIPSKCKKVKEILDDMQFKKHSIKNQIGNMKANFTYNSQLQDEGIGKLKNMYGNKPMILISAGPSLDKQMTLLKRIHKEGKVVLGAVGTALKPLIKNNITPDFFSIIDPNPGTYEQLKNLDLPITTLYYLSTAYHETITLHTGPRYIMWQEGYEDAEKKAAQLGDSLIQTGGSVATALLDLMVYLGAGPLALVGQDLAFTNGLSHANYAHAQRDVNETLATLTTLDYHRTEQVPTAKNLTIYRKWFEDYALNHGNLELYNCTEGGAYINHWEHIRLKEFYEKVIYIG
;
A
#
# COMPACT_ATOMS: atom_id res chain seq x y z
N MET A 1 -13.55 41.65 -33.15
CA MET A 1 -13.97 42.24 -31.87
C MET A 1 -14.02 41.12 -30.86
N GLU A 2 -12.91 40.92 -30.16
CA GLU A 2 -12.75 39.95 -29.08
C GLU A 2 -13.56 40.42 -27.87
N ILE A 3 -14.40 39.54 -27.32
CA ILE A 3 -15.02 39.74 -26.01
C ILE A 3 -14.40 38.69 -25.09
N CYS A 4 -13.36 39.09 -24.35
CA CYS A 4 -12.83 38.32 -23.24
C CYS A 4 -13.87 38.30 -22.10
N TYR A 5 -14.48 37.14 -21.85
CA TYR A 5 -15.27 36.91 -20.63
C TYR A 5 -14.32 36.51 -19.49
N ASN A 6 -13.70 37.50 -18.83
CA ASN A 6 -13.08 37.29 -17.51
C ASN A 6 -14.16 37.40 -16.43
N LEU A 7 -14.86 36.30 -16.15
CA LEU A 7 -15.79 36.22 -15.02
C LEU A 7 -14.99 35.86 -13.75
N PHE A 8 -14.54 36.86 -13.00
CA PHE A 8 -14.02 36.68 -11.64
C PHE A 8 -15.20 36.61 -10.67
N VAL A 9 -15.43 35.45 -10.05
CA VAL A 9 -16.46 35.29 -9.01
C VAL A 9 -15.77 35.23 -7.65
N PHE A 10 -15.96 36.28 -6.84
CA PHE A 10 -15.52 36.30 -5.45
C PHE A 10 -16.59 35.66 -4.56
N ILE A 11 -16.30 34.48 -3.98
CA ILE A 11 -17.12 33.91 -2.92
C ILE A 11 -16.39 34.18 -1.61
N ASN A 12 -16.90 35.11 -0.81
CA ASN A 12 -16.32 35.49 0.48
C ASN A 12 -17.26 35.10 1.62
N LEU A 13 -17.09 33.91 2.19
CA LEU A 13 -17.86 33.43 3.34
C LEU A 13 -17.00 32.44 4.16
N GLY A 14 -16.37 32.93 5.24
CA GLY A 14 -15.92 32.10 6.37
C GLY A 14 -14.77 31.12 6.12
N CYS A 15 -13.56 31.56 6.49
CA CYS A 15 -12.34 30.79 6.79
C CYS A 15 -11.41 30.29 5.67
N ASP A 16 -11.81 30.10 4.41
CA ASP A 16 -10.84 29.87 3.31
C ASP A 16 -11.32 30.58 2.02
N LEU A 17 -10.66 31.66 1.58
CA LEU A 17 -11.01 32.35 0.33
C LEU A 17 -10.70 31.44 -0.87
N MET A 18 -11.73 31.01 -1.60
CA MET A 18 -11.59 30.27 -2.84
C MET A 18 -11.84 31.20 -4.03
N ASN A 19 -10.81 31.44 -4.84
CA ASN A 19 -10.93 32.19 -6.09
C ASN A 19 -10.95 31.19 -7.27
N ILE A 20 -11.98 31.26 -8.11
CA ILE A 20 -12.17 30.34 -9.23
C ILE A 20 -12.19 31.13 -10.54
N SER A 21 -11.39 30.70 -11.51
CA SER A 21 -11.31 31.30 -12.84
C SER A 21 -11.29 30.22 -13.91
N ILE A 22 -11.86 30.55 -15.07
CA ILE A 22 -11.84 29.70 -16.27
C ILE A 22 -10.61 30.09 -17.09
N VAL A 23 -9.85 29.09 -17.54
CA VAL A 23 -8.63 29.29 -18.31
C VAL A 23 -8.79 28.59 -19.65
N GLU A 24 -8.69 29.34 -20.74
CA GLU A 24 -8.66 28.79 -22.09
C GLU A 24 -7.40 27.93 -22.31
N THR A 25 -7.55 26.83 -23.04
CA THR A 25 -6.44 25.94 -23.40
C THR A 25 -6.47 25.63 -24.89
N LYS A 26 -5.58 24.75 -25.37
CA LYS A 26 -5.53 24.37 -26.79
C LYS A 26 -6.83 23.72 -27.27
N THR A 27 -7.52 22.96 -26.42
CA THR A 27 -8.65 22.12 -26.84
C THR A 27 -9.98 22.52 -26.21
N ILE A 28 -10.05 22.61 -24.88
CA ILE A 28 -11.24 23.04 -24.14
C ILE A 28 -10.85 23.83 -22.89
N PRO A 29 -11.69 24.73 -22.36
CA PRO A 29 -11.35 25.48 -21.16
C PRO A 29 -11.12 24.57 -19.95
N THR A 30 -10.20 24.95 -19.07
CA THR A 30 -9.97 24.32 -17.76
C THR A 30 -10.34 25.29 -16.63
N ILE A 31 -10.27 24.82 -15.39
CA ILE A 31 -10.60 25.59 -14.19
C ILE A 31 -9.32 25.76 -13.38
N LYS A 32 -9.02 27.00 -12.99
CA LYS A 32 -7.99 27.36 -12.02
C LYS A 32 -8.65 27.78 -10.72
N ILE A 33 -8.17 27.21 -9.62
CA ILE A 33 -8.61 27.52 -8.27
C ILE A 33 -7.42 28.00 -7.45
N GLU A 34 -7.57 29.15 -6.80
CA GLU A 34 -6.66 29.62 -5.76
C GLU A 34 -7.33 29.34 -4.42
N TYR A 35 -6.76 28.40 -3.66
CA TYR A 35 -7.32 27.90 -2.40
C TYR A 35 -6.17 27.57 -1.45
N ASN A 36 -6.19 28.12 -0.22
CA ASN A 36 -5.17 27.88 0.82
C ASN A 36 -3.73 28.14 0.34
N ASN A 37 -3.50 29.29 -0.32
CA ASN A 37 -2.24 29.69 -0.95
C ASN A 37 -1.70 28.70 -2.01
N LYS A 38 -2.55 27.79 -2.49
CA LYS A 38 -2.21 26.86 -3.57
C LYS A 38 -2.97 27.24 -4.84
N ASN A 39 -2.26 27.13 -5.96
CA ASN A 39 -2.83 27.21 -7.29
C ASN A 39 -3.13 25.78 -7.77
N ILE A 40 -4.40 25.40 -7.79
CA ILE A 40 -4.90 24.10 -8.24
C ILE A 40 -5.50 24.28 -9.63
N ILE A 41 -5.22 23.35 -10.53
CA ILE A 41 -5.79 23.37 -11.87
C ILE A 41 -6.43 22.02 -12.13
N LEU A 42 -7.69 22.06 -12.54
CA LEU A 42 -8.53 20.87 -12.51
C LEU A 42 -8.30 19.94 -13.70
N HIS A 43 -7.74 20.44 -14.80
CA HIS A 43 -7.22 19.68 -15.95
C HIS A 43 -6.05 20.42 -16.60
N SER A 44 -5.28 19.73 -17.43
CA SER A 44 -4.10 20.16 -18.16
C SER A 44 -4.21 21.58 -18.69
N LYS A 45 -3.24 22.43 -18.35
CA LYS A 45 -3.13 23.80 -18.89
C LYS A 45 -2.96 23.83 -20.42
N TYR A 46 -2.51 22.72 -21.00
CA TYR A 46 -2.21 22.64 -22.43
C TYR A 46 -3.31 21.94 -23.21
N ASP A 47 -3.65 20.71 -22.84
CA ASP A 47 -4.58 19.87 -23.61
C ASP A 47 -5.39 18.96 -22.67
N PRO A 48 -6.52 19.45 -22.11
CA PRO A 48 -7.41 18.67 -21.25
C PRO A 48 -7.96 17.41 -21.90
N ILE A 49 -8.29 17.44 -23.21
CA ILE A 49 -8.84 16.27 -23.90
C ILE A 49 -7.82 15.12 -23.90
N ARG A 50 -6.55 15.41 -24.20
CA ARG A 50 -5.49 14.39 -24.19
C ARG A 50 -5.30 13.77 -22.80
N GLU A 51 -5.31 14.58 -21.74
CA GLU A 51 -5.22 14.10 -20.36
C GLU A 51 -6.40 13.20 -20.01
N VAL A 52 -7.62 13.65 -20.29
CA VAL A 52 -8.86 12.94 -19.97
C VAL A 52 -8.92 11.60 -20.70
N ASN A 53 -8.57 11.55 -21.99
CA ASN A 53 -8.46 10.31 -22.76
C ASN A 53 -7.49 9.32 -22.10
N ALA A 54 -6.31 9.79 -21.69
CA ALA A 54 -5.31 8.95 -21.03
C ALA A 54 -5.81 8.48 -19.65
N TRP A 55 -6.48 9.34 -18.89
CA TRP A 55 -7.02 9.01 -17.57
C TRP A 55 -8.13 7.96 -17.67
N CYS A 56 -9.12 8.15 -18.55
CA CYS A 56 -10.25 7.23 -18.75
C CYS A 56 -9.78 5.85 -19.26
N LYS A 57 -8.86 5.81 -20.23
CA LYS A 57 -8.26 4.55 -20.72
C LYS A 57 -7.61 3.76 -19.59
N ASN A 58 -6.87 4.46 -18.72
CA ASN A 58 -6.22 3.85 -17.57
C ASN A 58 -7.21 3.38 -16.50
N ALA A 59 -8.27 4.14 -16.26
CA ALA A 59 -9.31 3.79 -15.30
C ALA A 59 -10.02 2.50 -15.70
N ILE A 60 -10.49 2.41 -16.96
CA ILE A 60 -11.30 1.27 -17.44
C ILE A 60 -10.54 -0.05 -17.40
N ALA A 61 -9.23 -0.04 -17.65
CA ALA A 61 -8.41 -1.26 -17.70
C ALA A 61 -8.41 -2.09 -16.39
N GLY A 62 -8.76 -1.48 -15.26
CA GLY A 62 -8.79 -2.14 -13.95
C GLY A 62 -10.17 -2.29 -13.31
N LEU A 63 -11.24 -1.78 -13.92
CA LEU A 63 -12.57 -1.79 -13.29
C LEU A 63 -13.17 -3.19 -13.23
N SER A 64 -13.75 -3.54 -12.09
CA SER A 64 -14.63 -4.71 -11.98
C SER A 64 -15.91 -4.48 -12.79
N LYS A 65 -16.35 -5.52 -13.52
CA LYS A 65 -17.54 -5.46 -14.38
C LYS A 65 -18.85 -5.33 -13.59
N GLN A 66 -18.92 -5.87 -12.37
CA GLN A 66 -20.19 -6.01 -11.64
C GLN A 66 -20.49 -4.88 -10.65
N GLN A 67 -19.52 -4.03 -10.32
CA GLN A 67 -19.68 -2.96 -9.35
C GLN A 67 -19.89 -1.58 -10.01
N GLU A 68 -20.55 -0.68 -9.28
CA GLU A 68 -20.62 0.75 -9.61
C GLU A 68 -19.22 1.39 -9.55
N VAL A 69 -19.06 2.56 -10.17
CA VAL A 69 -17.81 3.32 -10.16
C VAL A 69 -17.97 4.51 -9.22
N ILE A 70 -17.05 4.69 -8.26
CA ILE A 70 -16.97 5.93 -7.50
C ILE A 70 -15.86 6.79 -8.09
N ILE A 71 -16.13 8.08 -8.29
CA ILE A 71 -15.12 9.07 -8.66
C ILE A 71 -14.99 10.09 -7.52
N ILE A 72 -13.78 10.27 -6.99
CA ILE A 72 -13.48 11.36 -6.06
C ILE A 72 -13.02 12.58 -6.86
N GLY A 73 -13.80 13.66 -6.74
CA GLY A 73 -13.53 14.95 -7.36
C GLY A 73 -14.27 15.20 -8.66
N LEU A 74 -14.96 16.34 -8.71
CA LEU A 74 -15.69 16.78 -9.90
C LEU A 74 -14.78 17.21 -11.05
N GLY A 75 -13.64 17.82 -10.76
CA GLY A 75 -12.82 18.49 -11.78
C GLY A 75 -13.67 19.45 -12.63
N ALA A 76 -13.37 19.61 -13.91
CA ALA A 76 -14.26 20.30 -14.86
C ALA A 76 -15.33 19.39 -15.48
N GLY A 77 -15.52 18.17 -14.96
CA GLY A 77 -16.53 17.22 -15.43
C GLY A 77 -16.17 16.41 -16.67
N TYR A 78 -15.00 16.63 -17.29
CA TYR A 78 -14.64 16.01 -18.56
C TYR A 78 -14.38 14.50 -18.45
N HIS A 79 -13.64 14.08 -17.42
CA HIS A 79 -13.40 12.66 -17.14
C HIS A 79 -14.69 11.93 -16.77
N ILE A 80 -15.60 12.59 -16.07
CA ILE A 80 -16.90 12.03 -15.70
C ILE A 80 -17.75 11.82 -16.95
N LYS A 81 -17.88 12.84 -17.80
CA LYS A 81 -18.63 12.75 -19.06
C LYS A 81 -18.09 11.63 -19.95
N GLN A 82 -16.78 11.60 -20.16
CA GLN A 82 -16.19 10.58 -21.03
C GLN A 82 -16.34 9.17 -20.44
N LEU A 83 -16.16 8.98 -19.14
CA LEU A 83 -16.40 7.67 -18.52
C LEU A 83 -17.85 7.24 -18.62
N SER A 84 -18.80 8.17 -18.43
CA SER A 84 -20.24 7.91 -18.59
C SER A 84 -20.56 7.40 -20.00
N GLU A 85 -19.98 8.01 -21.04
CA GLU A 85 -20.14 7.60 -22.44
C GLU A 85 -19.48 6.24 -22.73
N LEU A 86 -18.33 5.95 -22.12
CA LEU A 86 -17.62 4.68 -22.30
C LEU A 86 -18.25 3.52 -21.50
N LEU A 87 -19.03 3.83 -20.46
CA LEU A 87 -19.62 2.85 -19.54
C LEU A 87 -21.12 3.12 -19.33
N PRO A 88 -21.95 3.11 -20.38
CA PRO A 88 -23.36 3.53 -20.31
C PRO A 88 -24.19 2.71 -19.31
N GLU A 89 -23.88 1.42 -19.17
CA GLU A 89 -24.59 0.48 -18.29
C GLU A 89 -24.13 0.52 -16.83
N LYS A 90 -23.04 1.25 -16.52
CA LYS A 90 -22.52 1.35 -15.16
C LYS A 90 -23.01 2.62 -14.49
N LYS A 91 -23.53 2.46 -13.28
CA LYS A 91 -23.75 3.59 -12.37
C LYS A 91 -22.41 4.21 -11.95
N ILE A 92 -22.32 5.53 -12.04
CA ILE A 92 -21.15 6.32 -11.65
C ILE A 92 -21.58 7.28 -10.53
N THR A 93 -21.01 7.11 -9.34
CA THR A 93 -21.21 8.01 -8.21
C THR A 93 -20.00 8.94 -8.08
N VAL A 94 -20.19 10.23 -8.30
CA VAL A 94 -19.14 11.25 -8.12
C VAL A 94 -19.29 11.87 -6.74
N VAL A 95 -18.20 11.91 -5.98
CA VAL A 95 -18.18 12.49 -4.64
C VAL A 95 -17.29 13.73 -4.63
N GLU A 96 -17.89 14.88 -4.28
CA GLU A 96 -17.18 16.14 -4.08
C GLU A 96 -17.07 16.46 -2.58
N PHE A 97 -15.86 16.80 -2.13
CA PHE A 97 -15.58 17.10 -0.72
C PHE A 97 -15.68 18.59 -0.39
N ASN A 98 -15.51 19.44 -1.41
CA ASN A 98 -15.48 20.87 -1.25
C ASN A 98 -16.86 21.48 -1.62
N ASP A 99 -17.64 21.82 -0.60
CA ASP A 99 -19.01 22.33 -0.77
C ASP A 99 -19.04 23.66 -1.54
N ASP A 100 -18.02 24.51 -1.37
CA ASP A 100 -17.91 25.80 -2.05
C ASP A 100 -17.67 25.61 -3.54
N TYR A 101 -16.73 24.71 -3.87
CA TYR A 101 -16.49 24.31 -5.24
C TYR A 101 -17.73 23.69 -5.89
N TYR A 102 -18.44 22.80 -5.18
CA TYR A 102 -19.67 22.20 -5.67
C TYR A 102 -20.75 23.25 -5.97
N ARG A 103 -20.95 24.22 -5.08
CA ARG A 103 -21.91 25.33 -5.27
C ARG A 103 -21.56 26.15 -6.51
N TRP A 104 -20.30 26.52 -6.68
CA TRP A 104 -19.83 27.23 -7.88
C TRP A 104 -20.04 26.38 -9.14
N PHE A 105 -19.64 25.10 -9.10
CA PHE A 105 -19.70 24.18 -10.24
C PHE A 105 -21.11 24.10 -10.80
N LYS A 106 -22.15 23.98 -9.96
CA LYS A 106 -23.56 23.96 -10.39
C LYS A 106 -24.03 25.19 -11.17
N THR A 107 -23.40 26.34 -10.95
CA THR A 107 -23.72 27.60 -11.66
C THR A 107 -22.84 27.82 -12.88
N SER A 108 -21.85 26.95 -13.11
CA SER A 108 -20.85 27.10 -14.16
C SER A 108 -21.28 26.44 -15.48
N PRO A 109 -20.66 26.82 -16.62
CA PRO A 109 -20.89 26.15 -17.90
C PRO A 109 -20.49 24.66 -17.95
N PHE A 110 -19.74 24.19 -16.95
CA PHE A 110 -19.27 22.80 -16.89
C PHE A 110 -20.35 21.84 -16.35
N TYR A 111 -21.31 22.35 -15.56
CA TYR A 111 -22.33 21.52 -14.92
C TYR A 111 -23.18 20.75 -15.93
N GLU A 112 -23.61 21.41 -17.00
CA GLU A 112 -24.52 20.83 -17.99
C GLU A 112 -23.97 19.56 -18.63
N LYS A 113 -22.64 19.49 -18.80
CA LYS A 113 -21.94 18.32 -19.36
C LYS A 113 -22.03 17.09 -18.47
N VAL A 114 -22.07 17.28 -17.16
CA VAL A 114 -22.20 16.20 -16.17
C VAL A 114 -23.67 15.89 -15.90
N TYR A 115 -24.52 16.93 -15.81
CA TYR A 115 -25.95 16.78 -15.55
C TYR A 115 -26.68 15.95 -16.61
N ARG A 116 -26.24 16.03 -17.88
CA ARG A 116 -26.80 15.23 -18.98
C ARG A 116 -26.43 13.75 -18.95
N CYS A 117 -25.46 13.34 -18.12
CA CYS A 117 -25.05 11.95 -18.01
C CYS A 117 -26.05 11.17 -17.14
N ILE A 118 -26.94 10.41 -17.78
CA ILE A 118 -28.05 9.69 -17.11
C ILE A 118 -27.60 8.65 -16.07
N ASN A 119 -26.41 8.10 -16.22
CA ASN A 119 -25.82 7.11 -15.32
C ASN A 119 -24.92 7.73 -14.24
N VAL A 120 -24.87 9.06 -14.12
CA VAL A 120 -24.03 9.77 -13.16
C VAL A 120 -24.88 10.37 -12.04
N ILE A 121 -24.45 10.14 -10.79
CA ILE A 121 -25.00 10.76 -9.59
C ILE A 121 -23.89 11.53 -8.89
N VAL A 122 -24.10 12.82 -8.62
CA VAL A 122 -23.13 13.64 -7.87
C VAL A 122 -23.60 13.82 -6.43
N LYS A 123 -22.74 13.44 -5.47
CA LYS A 123 -22.95 13.55 -4.03
C LYS A 123 -21.93 14.53 -3.42
N GLN A 124 -22.39 15.35 -2.47
CA GLN A 124 -21.49 16.13 -1.59
C GLN A 124 -21.15 15.28 -0.37
N TYR A 125 -19.87 15.10 -0.07
CA TYR A 125 -19.43 14.25 1.04
C TYR A 125 -20.01 14.70 2.39
N ASN A 126 -20.02 16.01 2.65
CA ASN A 126 -20.52 16.57 3.91
C ASN A 126 -22.05 16.49 4.05
N SER A 127 -22.77 16.19 2.96
CA SER A 127 -24.22 15.98 2.99
C SER A 127 -24.61 14.51 3.19
N LEU A 128 -23.64 13.59 3.18
CA LEU A 128 -23.87 12.17 3.44
C LEU A 128 -24.06 11.93 4.94
N SER A 129 -24.94 11.00 5.28
CA SER A 129 -25.03 10.48 6.64
C SER A 129 -23.73 9.80 7.07
N SER A 130 -23.50 9.68 8.38
CA SER A 130 -22.31 8.98 8.90
C SER A 130 -22.18 7.55 8.39
N THR A 131 -23.31 6.85 8.22
CA THR A 131 -23.36 5.49 7.66
C THR A 131 -22.95 5.50 6.18
N GLU A 132 -23.49 6.39 5.37
CA GLU A 132 -23.10 6.51 3.95
C GLU A 132 -21.62 6.87 3.79
N GLN A 133 -21.07 7.73 4.66
CA GLN A 133 -19.65 8.07 4.63
C GLN A 133 -18.75 6.87 4.94
N GLN A 134 -19.17 5.99 5.86
CA GLN A 134 -18.46 4.76 6.19
C GLN A 134 -18.55 3.75 5.03
N GLU A 135 -19.76 3.55 4.49
CA GLU A 135 -20.03 2.63 3.38
C GLU A 135 -19.31 3.01 2.08
N LEU A 136 -19.08 4.31 1.86
CA LEU A 136 -18.42 4.83 0.66
C LEU A 136 -17.05 4.19 0.39
N PHE A 137 -16.34 3.77 1.45
CA PHE A 137 -15.00 3.21 1.37
C PHE A 137 -14.94 1.72 1.70
N THR A 138 -16.01 1.13 2.25
CA THR A 138 -16.04 -0.28 2.66
C THR A 138 -16.79 -1.18 1.68
N GLY A 139 -17.78 -0.65 0.95
CA GLY A 139 -18.67 -1.45 0.09
C GLY A 139 -18.20 -1.64 -1.36
N ILE A 140 -17.11 -0.99 -1.78
CA ILE A 140 -16.67 -0.96 -3.18
C ILE A 140 -15.23 -1.45 -3.29
N SER A 141 -14.99 -2.31 -4.30
CA SER A 141 -13.63 -2.76 -4.58
C SER A 141 -12.75 -1.55 -4.81
N SER A 142 -11.55 -1.59 -4.22
CA SER A 142 -10.56 -0.54 -4.44
C SER A 142 -10.39 -0.27 -5.93
N SER A 143 -10.50 -1.24 -6.83
CA SER A 143 -10.38 -1.05 -8.27
C SER A 143 -11.43 -0.11 -8.88
N ASN A 144 -12.63 -0.03 -8.29
CA ASN A 144 -13.75 0.80 -8.75
C ASN A 144 -13.78 2.22 -8.14
N LEU A 145 -12.89 2.52 -7.19
CA LEU A 145 -12.69 3.85 -6.64
C LEU A 145 -11.65 4.65 -7.44
N LEU A 146 -12.10 5.57 -8.29
CA LEU A 146 -11.25 6.42 -9.11
C LEU A 146 -10.99 7.76 -8.42
N ILE A 147 -9.72 8.09 -8.17
CA ILE A 147 -9.35 9.34 -7.49
C ILE A 147 -8.78 10.30 -8.52
N HIS A 148 -9.50 11.38 -8.80
CA HIS A 148 -9.00 12.45 -9.64
C HIS A 148 -8.05 13.33 -8.82
N LYS A 149 -6.84 13.60 -9.34
CA LYS A 149 -5.79 14.31 -8.59
C LYS A 149 -6.27 15.66 -8.05
N SER A 150 -6.95 16.44 -8.89
CA SER A 150 -7.45 17.75 -8.49
C SER A 150 -8.57 17.67 -7.45
N GLY A 151 -9.37 16.59 -7.46
CA GLY A 151 -10.35 16.32 -6.40
C GLY A 151 -9.70 16.11 -5.05
N LEU A 152 -8.60 15.35 -5.02
CA LEU A 152 -7.81 15.09 -3.83
C LEU A 152 -7.13 16.37 -3.30
N ASP A 153 -6.64 17.22 -4.21
CA ASP A 153 -6.04 18.51 -3.87
C ASP A 153 -7.05 19.50 -3.27
N LEU A 154 -8.32 19.43 -3.68
CA LEU A 154 -9.42 20.28 -3.21
C LEU A 154 -10.08 19.83 -1.89
N ILE A 155 -9.77 18.63 -1.38
CA ILE A 155 -10.35 18.14 -0.13
C ILE A 155 -10.05 19.14 1.01
N PRO A 156 -11.07 19.69 1.70
CA PRO A 156 -10.88 20.64 2.78
C PRO A 156 -10.08 20.08 3.95
N SER A 157 -9.41 20.97 4.70
CA SER A 157 -8.59 20.62 5.87
C SER A 157 -9.36 19.84 6.95
N LYS A 158 -10.65 20.14 7.14
CA LYS A 158 -11.56 19.39 8.04
C LYS A 158 -11.66 17.89 7.69
N CYS A 159 -11.41 17.51 6.44
CA CYS A 159 -11.43 16.14 5.94
C CYS A 159 -10.03 15.52 5.81
N LYS A 160 -9.01 16.07 6.49
CA LYS A 160 -7.61 15.63 6.38
C LYS A 160 -7.41 14.12 6.55
N LYS A 161 -8.09 13.49 7.51
CA LYS A 161 -7.98 12.03 7.73
C LYS A 161 -8.43 11.22 6.51
N VAL A 162 -9.54 11.61 5.88
CA VAL A 162 -10.06 10.94 4.67
C VAL A 162 -9.14 11.19 3.49
N LYS A 163 -8.61 12.42 3.36
CA LYS A 163 -7.59 12.75 2.34
C LYS A 163 -6.37 11.84 2.46
N GLU A 164 -5.85 11.64 3.66
CA GLU A 164 -4.68 10.77 3.89
C GLU A 164 -4.94 9.31 3.49
N ILE A 165 -6.14 8.78 3.77
CA ILE A 165 -6.55 7.44 3.34
C ILE A 165 -6.60 7.35 1.81
N LEU A 166 -7.21 8.34 1.15
CA LEU A 166 -7.29 8.39 -0.32
C LEU A 166 -5.91 8.52 -0.98
N ASP A 167 -5.02 9.34 -0.41
CA ASP A 167 -3.62 9.45 -0.82
C ASP A 167 -2.89 8.10 -0.70
N ASP A 168 -3.06 7.40 0.44
CA ASP A 168 -2.47 6.07 0.66
C ASP A 168 -3.00 5.04 -0.35
N MET A 169 -4.31 5.05 -0.65
CA MET A 169 -4.92 4.19 -1.66
C MET A 169 -4.40 4.49 -3.08
N GLN A 170 -4.30 5.77 -3.45
CA GLN A 170 -3.79 6.18 -4.76
C GLN A 170 -2.32 5.77 -4.93
N PHE A 171 -1.52 5.93 -3.87
CA PHE A 171 -0.12 5.50 -3.85
C PHE A 171 0.02 3.98 -4.04
N LYS A 172 -0.73 3.18 -3.28
CA LYS A 172 -0.75 1.71 -3.41
C LYS A 172 -1.12 1.28 -4.84
N LYS A 173 -2.18 1.86 -5.41
CA LYS A 173 -2.60 1.57 -6.79
C LYS A 173 -1.53 1.88 -7.82
N HIS A 174 -0.87 3.04 -7.69
CA HIS A 174 0.20 3.43 -8.60
C HIS A 174 1.37 2.44 -8.52
N SER A 175 1.76 2.04 -7.30
CA SER A 175 2.80 1.04 -7.08
C SER A 175 2.49 -0.30 -7.78
N ILE A 176 1.28 -0.83 -7.62
CA ILE A 176 0.84 -2.07 -8.29
C ILE A 176 0.86 -1.91 -9.81
N LYS A 177 0.31 -0.80 -10.32
CA LYS A 177 0.23 -0.53 -11.76
C LYS A 177 1.61 -0.53 -12.42
N ASN A 178 2.62 0.01 -11.74
CA ASN A 178 3.98 0.07 -12.28
C ASN A 178 4.64 -1.32 -12.41
N GLN A 179 4.12 -2.34 -11.71
CA GLN A 179 4.70 -3.68 -11.66
C GLN A 179 3.80 -4.76 -12.25
N ILE A 180 2.57 -4.43 -12.66
CA ILE A 180 1.55 -5.40 -13.10
C ILE A 180 1.99 -6.26 -14.29
N GLY A 181 2.81 -5.72 -15.19
CA GLY A 181 3.38 -6.48 -16.31
C GLY A 181 4.26 -7.62 -15.82
N ASN A 182 5.18 -7.32 -14.89
CA ASN A 182 6.06 -8.32 -14.28
C ASN A 182 5.25 -9.34 -13.48
N MET A 183 4.27 -8.89 -12.69
CA MET A 183 3.41 -9.78 -11.91
C MET A 183 2.69 -10.82 -12.79
N LYS A 184 2.13 -10.40 -13.94
CA LYS A 184 1.45 -11.31 -14.89
C LYS A 184 2.40 -12.33 -15.51
N ALA A 185 3.58 -11.88 -15.94
CA ALA A 185 4.58 -12.78 -16.51
C ALA A 185 5.06 -13.81 -15.48
N ASN A 186 5.44 -13.34 -14.29
CA ASN A 186 5.89 -14.19 -13.19
C ASN A 186 4.81 -15.18 -12.73
N PHE A 187 3.55 -14.75 -12.64
CA PHE A 187 2.43 -15.64 -12.32
C PHE A 187 2.34 -16.82 -13.28
N THR A 188 2.53 -16.55 -14.57
CA THR A 188 2.52 -17.59 -15.61
C THR A 188 3.67 -18.58 -15.41
N TYR A 189 4.89 -18.10 -15.22
CA TYR A 189 6.07 -18.95 -15.04
C TYR A 189 6.05 -19.73 -13.73
N ASN A 190 5.69 -19.08 -12.62
CA ASN A 190 5.63 -19.70 -11.31
C ASN A 190 4.53 -20.76 -11.23
N SER A 191 3.39 -20.54 -11.90
CA SER A 191 2.33 -21.56 -11.97
C SER A 191 2.77 -22.85 -12.68
N GLN A 192 3.83 -22.80 -13.50
CA GLN A 192 4.40 -23.96 -14.19
C GLN A 192 5.38 -24.75 -13.30
N LEU A 193 5.83 -24.19 -12.17
CA LEU A 193 6.72 -24.90 -11.23
C LEU A 193 6.02 -26.06 -10.52
N GLN A 194 4.68 -26.04 -10.47
CA GLN A 194 3.85 -27.06 -9.81
C GLN A 194 4.20 -27.27 -8.32
N ASP A 195 4.75 -26.25 -7.66
CA ASP A 195 4.96 -26.29 -6.21
C ASP A 195 3.60 -26.35 -5.49
N GLU A 196 3.53 -27.06 -4.36
CA GLU A 196 2.33 -27.10 -3.53
C GLU A 196 2.05 -25.71 -2.94
N GLY A 197 0.77 -25.36 -2.77
CA GLY A 197 0.41 -24.17 -2.01
C GLY A 197 0.26 -24.44 -0.53
N ILE A 198 -0.12 -23.41 0.23
CA ILE A 198 -0.02 -23.41 1.70
C ILE A 198 -1.22 -24.08 2.42
N GLY A 199 -2.27 -24.47 1.71
CA GLY A 199 -3.55 -24.89 2.28
C GLY A 199 -3.47 -25.99 3.35
N LYS A 200 -2.52 -26.92 3.20
CA LYS A 200 -2.31 -28.03 4.14
C LYS A 200 -1.46 -27.65 5.37
N LEU A 201 -0.88 -26.45 5.39
CA LEU A 201 0.10 -26.01 6.39
C LEU A 201 -0.52 -25.17 7.51
N LYS A 202 -1.83 -24.94 7.45
CA LYS A 202 -2.54 -24.14 8.47
C LYS A 202 -2.28 -24.69 9.86
N ASN A 203 -1.87 -23.81 10.78
CA ASN A 203 -1.56 -24.14 12.17
C ASN A 203 -0.47 -25.21 12.39
N MET A 204 0.39 -25.50 11.41
CA MET A 204 1.41 -26.56 11.51
C MET A 204 2.41 -26.36 12.66
N TYR A 205 2.63 -25.13 13.12
CA TYR A 205 3.54 -24.83 14.23
C TYR A 205 2.86 -24.79 15.60
N GLY A 206 1.53 -24.95 15.67
CA GLY A 206 0.81 -25.20 16.93
C GLY A 206 1.10 -24.22 18.07
N ASN A 207 1.02 -22.92 17.81
CA ASN A 207 1.29 -21.82 18.76
C ASN A 207 2.74 -21.71 19.24
N LYS A 208 3.72 -22.20 18.48
CA LYS A 208 5.14 -21.96 18.79
C LYS A 208 5.49 -20.47 18.72
N PRO A 209 6.40 -19.98 19.58
CA PRO A 209 6.91 -18.62 19.47
C PRO A 209 7.69 -18.46 18.17
N MET A 210 7.53 -17.30 17.53
CA MET A 210 8.19 -17.01 16.28
C MET A 210 8.80 -15.60 16.25
N ILE A 211 9.85 -15.43 15.44
CA ILE A 211 10.46 -14.14 15.15
C ILE A 211 10.41 -13.90 13.65
N LEU A 212 9.82 -12.78 13.26
CA LEU A 212 9.87 -12.22 11.91
C LEU A 212 11.11 -11.34 11.79
N ILE A 213 12.04 -11.74 10.93
CA ILE A 213 13.32 -11.06 10.72
C ILE A 213 13.28 -10.26 9.42
N SER A 214 13.33 -8.95 9.57
CA SER A 214 13.39 -7.97 8.48
C SER A 214 14.79 -7.36 8.32
N ALA A 215 15.05 -6.74 7.17
CA ALA A 215 16.39 -6.25 6.79
C ALA A 215 16.66 -4.78 7.15
N GLY A 216 15.95 -4.23 8.13
CA GLY A 216 16.14 -2.85 8.56
C GLY A 216 17.44 -2.65 9.35
N PRO A 217 17.98 -1.41 9.43
CA PRO A 217 19.26 -1.11 10.06
C PRO A 217 19.42 -1.64 11.50
N SER A 218 18.34 -1.76 12.28
CA SER A 218 18.45 -2.24 13.65
C SER A 218 18.79 -3.73 13.77
N LEU A 219 18.69 -4.50 12.67
CA LEU A 219 18.96 -5.94 12.68
C LEU A 219 20.39 -6.25 13.15
N ASP A 220 21.37 -5.43 12.76
CA ASP A 220 22.78 -5.63 13.11
C ASP A 220 23.02 -5.71 14.62
N LYS A 221 22.26 -4.92 15.39
CA LYS A 221 22.36 -4.89 16.86
C LYS A 221 21.87 -6.20 17.50
N GLN A 222 21.09 -7.00 16.77
CA GLN A 222 20.42 -8.19 17.29
C GLN A 222 21.12 -9.51 16.90
N MET A 223 22.17 -9.47 16.07
CA MET A 223 22.83 -10.67 15.52
C MET A 223 23.32 -11.64 16.58
N THR A 224 23.98 -11.15 17.64
CA THR A 224 24.52 -12.00 18.70
C THR A 224 23.43 -12.78 19.42
N LEU A 225 22.31 -12.12 19.73
CA LEU A 225 21.18 -12.77 20.39
C LEU A 225 20.43 -13.70 19.44
N LEU A 226 20.15 -13.27 18.20
CA LEU A 226 19.52 -14.14 17.18
C LEU A 226 20.33 -15.42 16.95
N LYS A 227 21.67 -15.33 16.92
CA LYS A 227 22.54 -16.51 16.80
C LYS A 227 22.38 -17.48 17.97
N ARG A 228 22.18 -16.97 19.19
CA ARG A 228 21.88 -17.80 20.36
C ARG A 228 20.50 -18.44 20.23
N ILE A 229 19.47 -17.66 19.92
CA ILE A 229 18.09 -18.13 19.75
C ILE A 229 18.03 -19.25 18.70
N HIS A 230 18.68 -19.04 17.54
CA HIS A 230 18.82 -20.02 16.47
C HIS A 230 19.43 -21.34 16.97
N LYS A 231 20.56 -21.28 17.69
CA LYS A 231 21.24 -22.48 18.22
C LYS A 231 20.40 -23.27 19.22
N GLU A 232 19.57 -22.59 20.01
CA GLU A 232 18.73 -23.25 21.01
C GLU A 232 17.49 -23.91 20.38
N GLY A 233 17.05 -23.50 19.18
CA GLY A 233 15.98 -24.16 18.42
C GLY A 233 14.59 -24.10 19.05
N LYS A 234 14.37 -23.20 20.01
CA LYS A 234 13.11 -23.05 20.76
C LYS A 234 12.12 -22.09 20.11
N VAL A 235 12.59 -21.23 19.21
CA VAL A 235 11.81 -20.16 18.56
C VAL A 235 12.00 -20.29 17.07
N VAL A 236 10.90 -20.24 16.32
CA VAL A 236 10.91 -20.36 14.85
C VAL A 236 11.31 -19.03 14.23
N LEU A 237 12.26 -19.05 13.31
CA LEU A 237 12.81 -17.87 12.64
C LEU A 237 12.30 -17.80 11.21
N GLY A 238 11.39 -16.86 10.92
CA GLY A 238 10.93 -16.52 9.58
C GLY A 238 11.64 -15.26 9.08
N ALA A 239 12.31 -15.32 7.92
CA ALA A 239 13.05 -14.17 7.40
C ALA A 239 12.50 -13.63 6.07
N VAL A 240 12.56 -12.32 5.87
CA VAL A 240 12.40 -11.75 4.52
C VAL A 240 13.64 -12.03 3.67
N GLY A 241 13.48 -12.17 2.35
CA GLY A 241 14.61 -12.49 1.45
C GLY A 241 15.80 -11.52 1.57
N THR A 242 15.55 -10.22 1.78
CA THR A 242 16.60 -9.20 1.96
C THR A 242 17.40 -9.37 3.26
N ALA A 243 16.89 -10.11 4.25
CA ALA A 243 17.58 -10.39 5.51
C ALA A 243 18.46 -11.65 5.44
N LEU A 244 18.38 -12.46 4.37
CA LEU A 244 19.16 -13.69 4.26
C LEU A 244 20.67 -13.43 4.26
N LYS A 245 21.14 -12.46 3.48
CA LYS A 245 22.57 -12.14 3.38
C LYS A 245 23.21 -11.77 4.73
N PRO A 246 22.66 -10.83 5.52
CA PRO A 246 23.22 -10.53 6.84
C PRO A 246 23.10 -11.71 7.82
N LEU A 247 22.04 -12.53 7.76
CA LEU A 247 21.89 -13.72 8.61
C LEU A 247 22.95 -14.79 8.31
N ILE A 248 23.12 -15.16 7.03
CA ILE A 248 24.08 -16.19 6.60
C ILE A 248 25.52 -15.77 6.94
N LYS A 249 25.87 -14.51 6.71
CA LYS A 249 27.19 -13.98 7.11
C LYS A 249 27.46 -14.10 8.61
N ASN A 250 26.42 -14.08 9.43
CA ASN A 250 26.51 -14.28 10.87
C ASN A 250 26.36 -15.74 11.31
N ASN A 251 26.26 -16.68 10.35
CA ASN A 251 26.01 -18.10 10.56
C ASN A 251 24.67 -18.34 11.28
N ILE A 252 23.61 -17.71 10.77
CA ILE A 252 22.24 -17.88 11.22
C ILE A 252 21.43 -18.36 10.02
N THR A 253 20.80 -19.52 10.16
CA THR A 253 19.90 -20.06 9.14
C THR A 253 18.46 -19.94 9.63
N PRO A 254 17.59 -19.15 8.98
CA PRO A 254 16.19 -19.09 9.38
C PRO A 254 15.49 -20.42 9.07
N ASP A 255 14.45 -20.77 9.83
CA ASP A 255 13.67 -21.99 9.60
C ASP A 255 12.92 -21.95 8.27
N PHE A 256 12.52 -20.75 7.84
CA PHE A 256 11.99 -20.48 6.51
C PHE A 256 12.21 -19.03 6.12
N PHE A 257 12.06 -18.74 4.84
CA PHE A 257 12.12 -17.37 4.34
C PHE A 257 11.09 -17.11 3.25
N SER A 258 10.83 -15.82 3.00
CA SER A 258 9.85 -15.41 1.99
C SER A 258 10.38 -14.42 0.97
N ILE A 259 9.95 -14.62 -0.28
CA ILE A 259 10.24 -13.77 -1.44
C ILE A 259 8.92 -13.41 -2.12
N ILE A 260 8.66 -12.11 -2.26
CA ILE A 260 7.41 -11.64 -2.88
C ILE A 260 7.59 -10.62 -4.01
N ASP A 261 8.80 -10.07 -4.17
CA ASP A 261 9.05 -8.97 -5.11
C ASP A 261 8.93 -9.45 -6.56
N PRO A 262 8.11 -8.82 -7.42
CA PRO A 262 7.96 -9.21 -8.82
C PRO A 262 9.13 -8.77 -9.71
N ASN A 263 10.11 -8.03 -9.17
CA ASN A 263 11.20 -7.43 -9.93
C ASN A 263 12.54 -8.17 -9.69
N PRO A 264 13.51 -8.04 -10.63
CA PRO A 264 14.81 -8.72 -10.55
C PRO A 264 15.72 -8.22 -9.41
N GLY A 265 15.31 -7.20 -8.65
CA GLY A 265 16.11 -6.64 -7.58
C GLY A 265 16.55 -7.69 -6.56
N THR A 266 15.64 -8.58 -6.13
CA THR A 266 15.97 -9.64 -5.16
C THR A 266 16.90 -10.71 -5.75
N TYR A 267 16.78 -11.03 -7.04
CA TYR A 267 17.68 -11.96 -7.73
C TYR A 267 19.14 -11.51 -7.64
N GLU A 268 19.41 -10.23 -7.94
CA GLU A 268 20.76 -9.68 -7.86
C GLU A 268 21.37 -9.76 -6.47
N GLN A 269 20.54 -9.73 -5.42
CA GLN A 269 21.01 -9.82 -4.03
C GLN A 269 21.34 -11.25 -3.59
N LEU A 270 20.68 -12.24 -4.20
CA LEU A 270 20.70 -13.64 -3.76
C LEU A 270 21.50 -14.55 -4.69
N LYS A 271 21.70 -14.21 -5.97
CA LYS A 271 22.33 -15.10 -6.97
C LYS A 271 23.75 -15.58 -6.64
N ASN A 272 24.49 -14.82 -5.84
CA ASN A 272 25.87 -15.13 -5.43
C ASN A 272 25.96 -15.59 -3.97
N LEU A 273 24.83 -15.94 -3.36
CA LEU A 273 24.74 -16.36 -1.98
C LEU A 273 24.42 -17.86 -1.94
N ASP A 274 25.12 -18.61 -1.11
CA ASP A 274 24.75 -20.00 -0.81
C ASP A 274 23.46 -19.98 0.03
N LEU A 275 22.32 -20.10 -0.65
CA LEU A 275 21.02 -20.05 0.00
C LEU A 275 20.84 -21.26 0.93
N PRO A 276 20.26 -21.06 2.12
CA PRO A 276 19.99 -22.16 3.02
C PRO A 276 18.95 -23.10 2.39
N ILE A 277 19.11 -24.41 2.60
CA ILE A 277 18.16 -25.44 2.17
C ILE A 277 17.03 -25.53 3.22
N THR A 278 16.32 -24.43 3.41
CA THR A 278 15.16 -24.28 4.30
C THR A 278 13.96 -23.85 3.49
N THR A 279 12.75 -24.01 4.03
CA THR A 279 11.53 -23.76 3.26
C THR A 279 11.45 -22.32 2.72
N LEU A 280 11.18 -22.19 1.42
CA LEU A 280 10.86 -20.93 0.75
C LEU A 280 9.34 -20.81 0.55
N TYR A 281 8.75 -19.75 1.09
CA TYR A 281 7.38 -19.34 0.77
C TYR A 281 7.41 -18.15 -0.18
N TYR A 282 6.81 -18.26 -1.36
CA TYR A 282 6.88 -17.19 -2.35
C TYR A 282 5.52 -16.82 -2.91
N LEU A 283 5.29 -15.54 -3.20
CA LEU A 283 4.07 -15.14 -3.89
C LEU A 283 4.08 -15.68 -5.32
N SER A 284 2.91 -16.11 -5.81
CA SER A 284 2.74 -16.53 -7.20
C SER A 284 3.24 -15.49 -8.22
N THR A 285 3.29 -14.21 -7.87
CA THR A 285 3.78 -13.11 -8.73
C THR A 285 5.25 -12.74 -8.52
N ALA A 286 5.97 -13.39 -7.59
CA ALA A 286 7.37 -13.11 -7.30
C ALA A 286 8.29 -13.38 -8.51
N TYR A 287 9.39 -12.64 -8.63
CA TYR A 287 10.29 -12.74 -9.78
C TYR A 287 10.82 -14.16 -9.96
N HIS A 288 10.41 -14.79 -11.06
CA HIS A 288 10.57 -16.23 -11.30
C HIS A 288 12.02 -16.70 -11.13
N GLU A 289 12.99 -15.96 -11.70
CA GLU A 289 14.40 -16.36 -11.61
C GLU A 289 14.94 -16.29 -10.18
N THR A 290 14.38 -15.47 -9.30
CA THR A 290 14.75 -15.50 -7.86
C THR A 290 14.28 -16.80 -7.22
N ILE A 291 13.09 -17.28 -7.59
CA ILE A 291 12.49 -18.49 -7.01
C ILE A 291 13.25 -19.74 -7.44
N THR A 292 13.78 -19.76 -8.66
CA THR A 292 14.55 -20.89 -9.20
C THR A 292 16.00 -20.95 -8.70
N LEU A 293 16.49 -19.90 -8.01
CA LEU A 293 17.78 -19.97 -7.28
C LEU A 293 17.73 -20.96 -6.12
N HIS A 294 16.57 -21.13 -5.49
CA HIS A 294 16.43 -21.99 -4.32
C HIS A 294 16.12 -23.44 -4.73
N THR A 295 16.90 -24.37 -4.18
CA THR A 295 16.84 -25.81 -4.48
C THR A 295 16.20 -26.65 -3.37
N GLY A 296 15.80 -26.04 -2.25
CA GLY A 296 15.10 -26.70 -1.15
C GLY A 296 13.57 -26.71 -1.30
N PRO A 297 12.84 -27.03 -0.22
CA PRO A 297 11.38 -27.07 -0.24
C PRO A 297 10.77 -25.70 -0.55
N ARG A 298 9.75 -25.68 -1.42
CA ARG A 298 9.05 -24.44 -1.82
C ARG A 298 7.54 -24.59 -1.69
N TYR A 299 6.89 -23.52 -1.27
CA TYR A 299 5.44 -23.38 -1.29
C TYR A 299 5.01 -22.08 -1.95
N ILE A 300 4.02 -22.18 -2.83
CA ILE A 300 3.43 -21.02 -3.50
C ILE A 300 2.33 -20.39 -2.63
N MET A 301 2.39 -19.07 -2.49
CA MET A 301 1.40 -18.28 -1.78
C MET A 301 0.52 -17.54 -2.78
N TRP A 302 -0.81 -17.65 -2.60
CA TRP A 302 -1.80 -16.97 -3.41
C TRP A 302 -2.17 -15.64 -2.77
N GLN A 303 -1.81 -14.52 -3.40
CA GLN A 303 -2.06 -13.20 -2.83
C GLN A 303 -3.53 -12.78 -2.97
N GLU A 304 -4.11 -12.28 -1.89
CA GLU A 304 -5.40 -11.59 -1.92
C GLU A 304 -5.30 -10.27 -2.71
N GLY A 305 -6.34 -9.94 -3.47
CA GLY A 305 -6.43 -8.74 -4.29
C GLY A 305 -5.77 -8.87 -5.67
N TYR A 306 -5.32 -10.07 -6.06
CA TYR A 306 -4.88 -10.38 -7.42
C TYR A 306 -5.75 -11.47 -8.04
N GLU A 307 -6.60 -11.06 -8.98
CA GLU A 307 -7.69 -11.89 -9.52
C GLU A 307 -7.24 -13.28 -10.01
N ASP A 308 -6.09 -13.38 -10.69
CA ASP A 308 -5.61 -14.67 -11.20
C ASP A 308 -5.15 -15.61 -10.07
N ALA A 309 -4.55 -15.07 -9.00
CA ALA A 309 -4.18 -15.85 -7.83
C ALA A 309 -5.42 -16.29 -7.04
N GLU A 310 -6.42 -15.42 -6.90
CA GLU A 310 -7.70 -15.74 -6.24
C GLU A 310 -8.43 -16.87 -6.96
N LYS A 311 -8.53 -16.80 -8.29
CA LYS A 311 -9.11 -17.87 -9.10
C LYS A 311 -8.35 -19.17 -8.95
N LYS A 312 -7.01 -19.12 -8.95
CA LYS A 312 -6.17 -20.31 -8.84
C LYS A 312 -6.29 -20.96 -7.46
N ALA A 313 -6.28 -20.18 -6.39
CA ALA A 313 -6.52 -20.67 -5.03
C ALA A 313 -7.88 -21.34 -4.91
N ALA A 314 -8.94 -20.70 -5.41
CA ALA A 314 -10.30 -21.27 -5.40
C ALA A 314 -10.39 -22.60 -6.17
N GLN A 315 -9.73 -22.70 -7.33
CA GLN A 315 -9.66 -23.95 -8.10
C GLN A 315 -8.95 -25.09 -7.36
N LEU A 316 -7.94 -24.74 -6.57
CA LEU A 316 -7.12 -25.71 -5.82
C LEU A 316 -7.70 -26.02 -4.42
N GLY A 317 -8.72 -25.29 -3.97
CA GLY A 317 -9.18 -25.35 -2.58
C GLY A 317 -8.13 -24.85 -1.59
N ASP A 318 -7.31 -23.89 -2.02
CA ASP A 318 -6.18 -23.35 -1.27
C ASP A 318 -6.52 -22.03 -0.56
N SER A 319 -5.63 -21.55 0.31
CA SER A 319 -5.80 -20.32 1.09
C SER A 319 -5.12 -19.12 0.43
N LEU A 320 -5.67 -17.93 0.71
CA LEU A 320 -5.08 -16.64 0.33
C LEU A 320 -4.23 -16.07 1.46
N ILE A 321 -3.28 -15.21 1.10
CA ILE A 321 -2.44 -14.43 2.02
C ILE A 321 -2.59 -12.94 1.73
N GLN A 322 -2.70 -12.14 2.79
CA GLN A 322 -2.64 -10.69 2.75
C GLN A 322 -1.20 -10.21 2.61
N THR A 323 -0.94 -9.31 1.67
CA THR A 323 0.45 -8.91 1.36
C THR A 323 0.87 -7.55 1.92
N GLY A 324 -0.06 -6.64 2.20
CA GLY A 324 0.22 -5.29 2.75
C GLY A 324 1.15 -4.38 1.93
N GLY A 325 1.69 -4.85 0.80
CA GLY A 325 2.64 -4.14 -0.05
C GLY A 325 4.13 -4.32 0.32
N SER A 326 4.47 -5.20 1.27
CA SER A 326 5.84 -5.49 1.70
C SER A 326 6.03 -6.99 1.97
N VAL A 327 7.27 -7.49 1.85
CA VAL A 327 7.61 -8.89 2.20
C VAL A 327 7.27 -9.16 3.67
N ALA A 328 7.57 -8.21 4.55
CA ALA A 328 7.36 -8.38 5.98
C ALA A 328 5.87 -8.46 6.36
N THR A 329 5.01 -7.74 5.65
CA THR A 329 3.56 -7.78 5.90
C THR A 329 2.97 -9.11 5.41
N ALA A 330 3.39 -9.61 4.25
CA ALA A 330 3.02 -10.95 3.79
C ALA A 330 3.55 -12.08 4.70
N LEU A 331 4.77 -11.93 5.20
CA LEU A 331 5.40 -12.88 6.10
C LEU A 331 4.70 -12.92 7.46
N LEU A 332 4.24 -11.77 7.98
CA LEU A 332 3.42 -11.75 9.20
C LEU A 332 2.15 -12.60 9.03
N ASP A 333 1.40 -12.33 7.95
CA ASP A 333 0.15 -13.04 7.69
C ASP A 333 0.37 -14.55 7.50
N LEU A 334 1.43 -14.92 6.78
CA LEU A 334 1.86 -16.31 6.66
C LEU A 334 2.20 -16.93 8.02
N MET A 335 2.98 -16.26 8.86
CA MET A 335 3.37 -16.80 10.18
C MET A 335 2.16 -17.05 11.08
N VAL A 336 1.18 -16.13 11.07
CA VAL A 336 -0.09 -16.31 11.78
C VAL A 336 -0.87 -17.49 11.18
N TYR A 337 -0.96 -17.59 9.86
CA TYR A 337 -1.60 -18.71 9.17
C TYR A 337 -0.99 -20.08 9.52
N LEU A 338 0.35 -20.12 9.63
CA LEU A 338 1.10 -21.32 10.01
C LEU A 338 0.99 -21.65 11.51
N GLY A 339 0.29 -20.83 12.30
CA GLY A 339 0.00 -21.04 13.72
C GLY A 339 1.07 -20.51 14.66
N ALA A 340 1.58 -19.30 14.40
CA ALA A 340 2.41 -18.58 15.37
C ALA A 340 1.64 -18.34 16.68
N GLY A 341 2.31 -18.57 17.82
CA GLY A 341 1.84 -18.12 19.13
C GLY A 341 2.32 -16.69 19.38
N PRO A 342 3.21 -16.46 20.37
CA PRO A 342 3.92 -15.19 20.51
C PRO A 342 4.76 -14.87 19.26
N LEU A 343 4.56 -13.69 18.65
CA LEU A 343 5.27 -13.27 17.44
C LEU A 343 6.01 -11.96 17.66
N ALA A 344 7.33 -11.97 17.45
CA ALA A 344 8.18 -10.79 17.57
C ALA A 344 8.70 -10.28 16.23
N LEU A 345 8.77 -8.96 16.07
CA LEU A 345 9.42 -8.29 14.93
C LEU A 345 10.85 -7.90 15.29
N VAL A 346 11.81 -8.26 14.43
CA VAL A 346 13.21 -7.85 14.55
C VAL A 346 13.71 -7.27 13.23
N GLY A 347 14.38 -6.12 13.29
CA GLY A 347 14.86 -5.43 12.08
C GLY A 347 13.73 -4.83 11.23
N GLN A 348 12.55 -4.59 11.83
CA GLN A 348 11.39 -4.00 11.19
C GLN A 348 11.36 -2.49 11.43
N ASP A 349 12.40 -1.76 11.00
CA ASP A 349 12.59 -0.36 11.38
C ASP A 349 11.44 0.58 10.95
N LEU A 350 10.90 0.47 9.73
CA LEU A 350 9.83 1.35 9.22
C LEU A 350 10.13 2.87 9.30
N ALA A 351 11.40 3.21 9.49
CA ALA A 351 11.97 4.54 9.54
C ALA A 351 13.41 4.49 9.05
N PHE A 352 13.98 5.66 8.73
CA PHE A 352 15.37 5.80 8.34
C PHE A 352 16.26 5.97 9.58
N THR A 353 16.37 4.88 10.35
CA THR A 353 17.21 4.82 11.56
C THR A 353 18.66 5.15 11.20
N ASN A 354 19.24 6.16 11.86
CA ASN A 354 20.59 6.67 11.57
C ASN A 354 20.83 7.09 10.10
N GLY A 355 19.77 7.46 9.36
CA GLY A 355 19.89 7.86 7.95
C GLY A 355 20.13 6.70 6.97
N LEU A 356 19.94 5.45 7.40
CA LEU A 356 20.12 4.25 6.58
C LEU A 356 18.77 3.62 6.20
N SER A 357 18.70 3.04 5.00
CA SER A 357 17.53 2.30 4.51
C SER A 357 17.50 0.83 4.94
N HIS A 358 18.66 0.19 5.14
CA HIS A 358 18.79 -1.24 5.44
C HIS A 358 20.05 -1.55 6.29
N ALA A 359 20.12 -2.76 6.86
CA ALA A 359 21.26 -3.28 7.65
C ALA A 359 22.58 -3.33 6.85
N ASN A 360 23.71 -3.29 7.57
CA ASN A 360 25.02 -3.50 6.96
C ASN A 360 25.00 -4.85 6.23
N TYR A 361 25.49 -4.87 4.99
CA TYR A 361 25.48 -6.01 4.06
C TYR A 361 24.19 -6.28 3.28
N ALA A 362 23.09 -5.59 3.52
CA ALA A 362 21.98 -5.57 2.56
C ALA A 362 22.44 -4.83 1.29
N HIS A 363 22.29 -5.43 0.12
CA HIS A 363 22.74 -4.86 -1.17
C HIS A 363 22.04 -3.53 -1.54
N ALA A 364 21.04 -3.12 -0.78
CA ALA A 364 20.24 -1.90 -1.00
C ALA A 364 20.53 -0.77 -0.01
N GLN A 365 21.67 -0.77 0.69
CA GLN A 365 22.07 0.35 1.53
C GLN A 365 22.18 1.62 0.66
N ARG A 366 21.34 2.60 0.95
CA ARG A 366 21.38 3.92 0.33
C ARG A 366 21.45 4.95 1.45
N ASP A 367 22.37 5.90 1.34
CA ASP A 367 22.30 7.11 2.14
C ASP A 367 20.98 7.82 1.79
N VAL A 368 20.20 8.12 2.82
CA VAL A 368 18.89 8.74 2.67
C VAL A 368 19.11 10.21 2.33
N ASN A 369 19.03 10.54 1.03
CA ASN A 369 18.90 11.94 0.61
C ASN A 369 17.60 12.53 1.20
N GLU A 370 17.63 13.80 1.64
CA GLU A 370 16.46 14.53 2.18
C GLU A 370 15.21 14.42 1.29
N THR A 371 15.38 14.20 -0.02
CA THR A 371 14.29 14.02 -0.99
C THR A 371 13.42 12.77 -0.77
N LEU A 372 13.94 11.71 -0.12
CA LEU A 372 13.22 10.45 0.13
C LEU A 372 12.44 10.47 1.45
N ALA A 373 12.87 11.27 2.43
CA ALA A 373 12.32 11.34 3.77
C ALA A 373 11.31 12.50 3.90
N THR A 374 10.14 12.34 3.29
CA THR A 374 9.11 13.39 3.23
C THR A 374 8.18 13.42 4.45
N LEU A 375 8.32 12.45 5.36
CA LEU A 375 7.45 12.26 6.53
C LEU A 375 8.28 11.96 7.79
N THR A 376 7.66 12.08 8.96
CA THR A 376 8.23 11.66 10.24
C THR A 376 7.28 10.75 11.00
N THR A 377 7.81 10.01 11.98
CA THR A 377 7.04 9.18 12.92
C THR A 377 7.72 9.11 14.26
N LEU A 378 6.99 8.75 15.32
CA LEU A 378 7.59 8.48 16.63
C LEU A 378 8.59 7.32 16.52
N ASP A 379 9.73 7.46 17.19
CA ASP A 379 10.70 6.39 17.41
C ASP A 379 10.15 5.33 18.38
N TYR A 380 10.80 4.18 18.43
CA TYR A 380 10.48 3.05 19.30
C TYR A 380 10.20 3.46 20.77
N HIS A 381 10.99 4.40 21.32
CA HIS A 381 10.83 4.83 22.71
C HIS A 381 9.77 5.93 22.91
N ARG A 382 9.19 6.45 21.82
CA ARG A 382 8.26 7.61 21.81
C ARG A 382 8.87 8.87 22.42
N THR A 383 10.17 9.05 22.22
CA THR A 383 10.94 10.19 22.72
C THR A 383 11.17 11.25 21.65
N GLU A 384 11.24 10.86 20.38
CA GLU A 384 11.53 11.76 19.27
C GLU A 384 10.80 11.38 17.97
N GLN A 385 10.92 12.26 16.97
CA GLN A 385 10.40 12.02 15.62
C GLN A 385 11.56 11.59 14.71
N VAL A 386 11.45 10.42 14.10
CA VAL A 386 12.42 9.89 13.14
C VAL A 386 11.92 10.05 11.70
N PRO A 387 12.80 10.37 10.73
CA PRO A 387 12.43 10.47 9.33
C PRO A 387 11.93 9.14 8.77
N THR A 388 10.93 9.17 7.88
CA THR A 388 10.37 8.00 7.21
C THR A 388 9.87 8.36 5.81
N ALA A 389 9.52 7.34 5.03
CA ALA A 389 8.96 7.48 3.69
C ALA A 389 7.48 7.07 3.65
N LYS A 390 6.77 7.49 2.60
CA LYS A 390 5.34 7.20 2.40
C LYS A 390 5.04 5.69 2.40
N ASN A 391 5.86 4.89 1.72
CA ASN A 391 5.70 3.43 1.70
C ASN A 391 5.92 2.81 3.10
N LEU A 392 6.95 3.23 3.83
CA LEU A 392 7.21 2.74 5.19
C LEU A 392 6.08 3.11 6.17
N THR A 393 5.53 4.32 6.03
CA THR A 393 4.35 4.76 6.79
C THR A 393 3.13 3.89 6.48
N ILE A 394 2.91 3.55 5.20
CA ILE A 394 1.82 2.65 4.79
C ILE A 394 2.01 1.25 5.38
N TYR A 395 3.24 0.72 5.40
CA TYR A 395 3.52 -0.58 6.00
C TYR A 395 3.30 -0.56 7.51
N ARG A 396 3.74 0.50 8.19
CA ARG A 396 3.48 0.68 9.63
C ARG A 396 1.99 0.64 9.93
N LYS A 397 1.18 1.46 9.23
CA LYS A 397 -0.28 1.46 9.40
C LYS A 397 -0.88 0.08 9.15
N TRP A 398 -0.36 -0.66 8.17
CA TRP A 398 -0.81 -2.04 7.94
C TRP A 398 -0.53 -2.97 9.13
N PHE A 399 0.65 -2.90 9.76
CA PHE A 399 0.93 -3.67 10.99
C PHE A 399 0.00 -3.27 12.16
N GLU A 400 -0.33 -1.99 12.28
CA GLU A 400 -1.24 -1.46 13.29
C GLU A 400 -2.68 -1.97 13.07
N ASP A 401 -3.17 -1.86 11.83
CA ASP A 401 -4.49 -2.35 11.42
C ASP A 401 -4.58 -3.88 11.53
N TYR A 402 -3.51 -4.60 11.21
CA TYR A 402 -3.46 -6.05 11.32
C TYR A 402 -3.61 -6.51 12.78
N ALA A 403 -2.92 -5.84 13.71
CA ALA A 403 -3.04 -6.13 15.15
C ALA A 403 -4.45 -5.86 15.68
N LEU A 404 -5.08 -4.75 15.26
CA LEU A 404 -6.45 -4.43 15.64
C LEU A 404 -7.46 -5.49 15.18
N ASN A 405 -7.27 -6.04 13.99
CA ASN A 405 -8.14 -7.08 13.43
C ASN A 405 -7.86 -8.49 14.00
N HIS A 406 -6.77 -8.66 14.75
CA HIS A 406 -6.36 -9.93 15.35
C HIS A 406 -6.03 -9.78 16.84
N GLY A 407 -6.98 -9.24 17.62
CA GLY A 407 -6.78 -8.90 19.03
C GLY A 407 -6.48 -10.08 19.98
N ASN A 408 -6.51 -11.32 19.49
CA ASN A 408 -6.10 -12.51 20.23
C ASN A 408 -4.61 -12.88 20.05
N LEU A 409 -3.88 -12.19 19.17
CA LEU A 409 -2.46 -12.45 18.94
C LEU A 409 -1.58 -11.72 19.95
N GLU A 410 -0.52 -12.40 20.39
CA GLU A 410 0.54 -11.79 21.19
C GLU A 410 1.64 -11.25 20.27
N LEU A 411 1.59 -9.94 20.01
CA LEU A 411 2.41 -9.27 19.00
C LEU A 411 3.42 -8.33 19.67
N TYR A 412 4.71 -8.57 19.41
CA TYR A 412 5.82 -7.84 20.04
C TYR A 412 6.67 -7.10 19.01
N ASN A 413 6.90 -5.80 19.22
CA ASN A 413 7.93 -5.08 18.50
C ASN A 413 9.25 -5.15 19.29
N CYS A 414 10.23 -5.88 18.76
CA CYS A 414 11.57 -5.99 19.32
C CYS A 414 12.62 -5.17 18.55
N THR A 415 12.16 -4.20 17.75
CA THR A 415 13.01 -3.35 16.89
C THR A 415 13.32 -2.02 17.59
N GLU A 416 14.22 -2.04 18.59
CA GLU A 416 14.58 -0.86 19.42
C GLU A 416 15.08 0.36 18.62
N GLY A 417 15.53 0.18 17.37
CA GLY A 417 15.96 1.29 16.51
C GLY A 417 14.87 1.86 15.61
N GLY A 418 13.71 1.22 15.52
CA GLY A 418 12.70 1.52 14.52
C GLY A 418 11.67 2.57 14.95
N ALA A 419 10.59 2.64 14.18
CA ALA A 419 9.40 3.41 14.49
C ALA A 419 8.56 2.72 15.58
N TYR A 420 7.84 3.52 16.37
CA TYR A 420 6.76 3.03 17.20
C TYR A 420 5.64 2.46 16.31
N ILE A 421 5.10 1.29 16.65
CA ILE A 421 4.00 0.62 15.96
C ILE A 421 2.86 0.51 16.97
N ASN A 422 1.74 1.19 16.73
CA ASN A 422 0.58 1.12 17.61
C ASN A 422 -0.01 -0.30 17.68
N HIS A 423 -0.60 -0.66 18.81
CA HIS A 423 -1.23 -1.98 19.06
C HIS A 423 -0.28 -3.17 19.12
N TRP A 424 1.04 -2.93 19.13
CA TRP A 424 2.07 -3.92 19.40
C TRP A 424 2.69 -3.67 20.79
N GLU A 425 3.10 -4.72 21.49
CA GLU A 425 3.85 -4.59 22.75
C GLU A 425 5.33 -4.32 22.45
N HIS A 426 5.89 -3.23 22.95
CA HIS A 426 7.30 -2.87 22.70
C HIS A 426 8.17 -3.35 23.85
N ILE A 427 8.92 -4.43 23.62
CA ILE A 427 9.89 -5.00 24.56
C ILE A 427 11.20 -5.32 23.86
N ARG A 428 12.28 -5.50 24.62
CA ARG A 428 13.57 -5.91 24.03
C ARG A 428 13.48 -7.35 23.51
N LEU A 429 14.25 -7.67 22.47
CA LEU A 429 14.35 -9.05 21.97
C LEU A 429 14.76 -10.04 23.07
N LYS A 430 15.62 -9.61 23.99
CA LYS A 430 16.02 -10.39 25.16
C LYS A 430 14.84 -10.71 26.07
N GLU A 431 14.00 -9.72 26.36
CA GLU A 431 12.82 -9.86 27.22
C GLU A 431 11.77 -10.78 26.58
N PHE A 432 11.52 -10.61 25.27
CA PHE A 432 10.67 -11.54 24.52
C PHE A 432 11.20 -12.97 24.61
N TYR A 433 12.50 -13.15 24.38
CA TYR A 433 13.13 -14.46 24.40
C TYR A 433 13.01 -15.13 25.77
N GLU A 434 13.30 -14.39 26.85
CA GLU A 434 13.13 -14.86 28.22
C GLU A 434 11.65 -15.22 28.47
N LYS A 435 10.70 -14.37 28.08
CA LYS A 435 9.26 -14.64 28.23
C LYS A 435 8.86 -15.97 27.59
N VAL A 436 9.29 -16.26 26.36
CA VAL A 436 8.82 -17.46 25.63
C VAL A 436 9.57 -18.74 25.98
N ILE A 437 10.80 -18.68 26.51
CA ILE A 437 11.55 -19.88 26.92
C ILE A 437 11.31 -20.31 28.37
N TYR A 438 10.72 -19.44 29.20
CA TYR A 438 10.39 -19.76 30.60
C TYR A 438 8.90 -20.10 30.82
N ILE A 439 8.05 -19.89 29.81
CA ILE A 439 6.60 -20.17 29.87
C ILE A 439 6.22 -21.48 29.16
N GLY A 440 7.09 -22.04 28.31
CA GLY A 440 6.94 -23.36 27.69
C GLY A 440 7.93 -24.37 28.25
#